data_AF-A0A495YBI4-F1
#
_entry.id   AF-A0A495YBI4-F1
#
_cell.length_a   1.000
_cell.length_b   1.000
_cell.length_c   1.000
_cell.angle_alpha   90.00
_cell.angle_beta   90.00
_cell.angle_gamma   90.00
#
_symmetry.space_group_name_H-M   'P 1'
#
loop_
_entity.id
_entity.type
_entity.pdbx_description
1 polymer ?
#
loop_
_entity_poly.entity_id
_entity_poly.type
_entity_poly.pdbx_seq_one_letter_code
_entity_poly.pdbx_strand_id
1 'polypeptide(L)'
;MILVYRYRVKSLNGLLNKQSRAVNYVWNFCNDTQKHALKWGKKWPTGFDLNVLTTGSSKELDIHSGTVNATCEQYAKSRSQHRRPYLRYRGRKSLGWVPLKGRDLKREGDAFRFAGNTFRVFNSRPLPEGKI
;
A
#
# COMPACT_ATOMS: atom_id res chain seq x y z
N MET A 1 16.06 -13.05 -12.15
CA MET A 1 14.87 -12.39 -12.72
C MET A 1 13.75 -12.45 -11.69
N ILE A 2 13.11 -11.32 -11.35
CA ILE A 2 11.98 -11.32 -10.40
C ILE A 2 10.74 -11.85 -11.15
N LEU A 3 10.19 -12.98 -10.72
CA LEU A 3 8.95 -13.53 -11.26
C LEU A 3 7.76 -12.83 -10.60
N VAL A 4 6.80 -12.39 -11.41
CA VAL A 4 5.58 -11.71 -10.94
C VAL A 4 4.37 -12.53 -11.32
N TYR A 5 3.57 -12.90 -10.32
CA TYR A 5 2.30 -13.61 -10.49
C TYR A 5 1.12 -12.64 -10.35
N ARG A 6 0.11 -12.82 -11.19
CA ARG A 6 -1.11 -11.98 -11.19
C ARG A 6 -2.33 -12.88 -11.15
N TYR A 7 -3.18 -12.66 -10.16
CA TYR A 7 -4.42 -13.39 -9.99
C TYR A 7 -5.60 -12.43 -9.87
N ARG A 8 -6.73 -12.81 -10.47
CA ARG A 8 -7.97 -12.05 -10.30
C ARG A 8 -8.65 -12.47 -8.99
N VAL A 9 -9.08 -11.49 -8.20
CA VAL A 9 -9.80 -11.72 -6.95
C VAL A 9 -11.27 -12.03 -7.22
N LYS A 10 -11.80 -13.06 -6.57
CA LYS A 10 -13.20 -13.52 -6.64
C LYS A 10 -14.08 -12.91 -5.56
N SER A 11 -13.51 -12.55 -4.41
CA SER A 11 -14.25 -12.26 -3.18
C SER A 11 -13.69 -11.01 -2.48
N LEU A 12 -14.50 -10.36 -1.63
CA LEU A 12 -14.09 -9.21 -0.82
C LEU A 12 -13.60 -7.98 -1.62
N ASN A 13 -14.05 -7.84 -2.87
CA ASN A 13 -13.73 -6.67 -3.71
C ASN A 13 -14.21 -5.35 -3.06
N GLY A 14 -15.34 -5.37 -2.34
CA GLY A 14 -15.82 -4.21 -1.58
C GLY A 14 -14.87 -3.77 -0.47
N LEU A 15 -14.25 -4.74 0.23
CA LEU A 15 -13.25 -4.47 1.26
C LEU A 15 -11.99 -3.87 0.64
N LEU A 16 -11.48 -4.42 -0.47
CA LEU A 16 -10.33 -3.86 -1.18
C LEU A 16 -10.60 -2.44 -1.67
N ASN A 17 -11.83 -2.15 -2.11
CA ASN A 17 -12.24 -0.79 -2.48
C ASN A 17 -12.25 0.16 -1.28
N LYS A 18 -12.73 -0.28 -0.12
CA LYS A 18 -12.66 0.49 1.14
C LYS A 18 -11.21 0.78 1.52
N GLN A 19 -10.36 -0.26 1.56
CA GLN A 19 -8.94 -0.14 1.87
C GLN A 19 -8.21 0.77 0.88
N SER A 20 -8.54 0.72 -0.41
CA SER A 20 -7.95 1.61 -1.43
C SER A 20 -8.22 3.09 -1.15
N ARG A 21 -9.39 3.43 -0.59
CA ARG A 21 -9.69 4.81 -0.17
C ARG A 21 -8.86 5.23 1.04
N ALA A 22 -8.68 4.35 2.02
CA ALA A 22 -7.83 4.61 3.19
C ALA A 22 -6.35 4.76 2.78
N VAL A 23 -5.85 3.88 1.90
CA VAL A 23 -4.51 3.99 1.31
C VAL A 23 -4.34 5.31 0.55
N ASN A 24 -5.38 5.77 -0.15
CA ASN A 24 -5.37 7.07 -0.82
C ASN A 24 -5.23 8.24 0.17
N TYR A 25 -5.85 8.14 1.34
CA TYR A 25 -5.72 9.13 2.40
C TYR A 25 -4.28 9.20 2.93
N VAL A 26 -3.67 8.05 3.25
CA VAL A 26 -2.26 7.96 3.65
C VAL A 26 -1.34 8.54 2.58
N TRP A 27 -1.60 8.24 1.30
CA TRP A 27 -0.81 8.77 0.19
C TRP A 27 -0.87 10.30 0.12
N ASN A 28 -2.05 10.88 0.25
CA ASN A 28 -2.22 12.33 0.26
C ASN A 28 -1.55 12.97 1.48
N PHE A 29 -1.65 12.35 2.66
CA PHE A 29 -0.93 12.79 3.86
C PHE A 29 0.59 12.83 3.65
N CYS A 30 1.17 11.79 3.03
CA CYS A 30 2.59 11.78 2.66
C CYS A 30 2.93 12.92 1.70
N ASN A 31 2.03 13.21 0.76
CA ASN A 31 2.18 14.29 -0.20
C ASN A 31 2.15 15.68 0.45
N ASP A 32 1.25 15.88 1.42
CA ASP A 32 1.15 17.15 2.15
C ASP A 32 2.34 17.35 3.10
N THR A 33 2.78 16.29 3.78
CA THR A 33 4.03 16.30 4.57
C THR A 33 5.23 16.68 3.71
N GLN A 34 5.33 16.13 2.49
CA GLN A 34 6.38 16.47 1.54
C GLN A 34 6.31 17.95 1.11
N LYS A 35 5.11 18.47 0.80
CA LYS A 35 4.92 19.89 0.48
C LYS A 35 5.28 20.80 1.65
N HIS A 36 4.96 20.39 2.88
CA HIS A 36 5.33 21.12 4.08
C HIS A 36 6.85 21.19 4.24
N ALA A 37 7.56 20.06 4.09
CA ALA A 37 9.01 20.04 4.12
C ALA A 37 9.63 20.96 3.05
N LEU A 38 9.06 20.94 1.84
CA LEU A 38 9.49 21.82 0.74
C LEU A 38 9.30 23.30 1.07
N LYS A 39 8.13 23.68 1.62
CA LYS A 39 7.81 25.07 1.98
C LYS A 39 8.83 25.66 2.96
N TRP A 40 9.34 24.84 3.87
CA TRP A 40 10.26 25.26 4.92
C TRP A 40 11.73 24.90 4.64
N GLY A 41 12.07 24.49 3.42
CA GLY A 41 13.44 24.12 3.04
C GLY A 41 14.02 22.97 3.87
N LYS A 42 13.17 22.10 4.44
CA LYS A 42 13.59 20.97 5.27
C LYS A 42 14.01 19.79 4.41
N LYS A 43 14.80 18.89 5.01
CA LYS A 43 15.12 17.60 4.41
C LYS A 43 13.83 16.86 4.04
N TRP A 44 13.78 16.32 2.82
CA TRP A 44 12.60 15.61 2.35
C TRP A 44 12.44 14.29 3.09
N PRO A 45 11.23 13.99 3.60
CA PRO A 45 10.98 12.76 4.35
C PRO A 45 11.23 11.52 3.49
N THR A 46 11.90 10.55 4.09
CA THR A 46 12.07 9.20 3.55
C THR A 46 10.83 8.35 3.82
N GLY A 47 10.76 7.15 3.24
CA GLY A 47 9.71 6.19 3.58
C GLY A 47 9.71 5.84 5.08
N PHE A 48 10.88 5.82 5.71
CA PHE A 48 11.02 5.59 7.15
C PHE A 48 10.44 6.75 7.97
N ASP A 49 10.77 7.99 7.63
CA ASP A 49 10.23 9.18 8.33
C ASP A 49 8.70 9.23 8.23
N LEU A 50 8.16 8.89 7.06
CA LEU A 50 6.71 8.81 6.83
C LEU A 50 6.05 7.68 7.63
N ASN A 51 6.71 6.53 7.79
CA ASN A 51 6.23 5.45 8.64
C ASN A 51 6.14 5.91 10.11
N VAL A 52 7.15 6.63 10.60
CA VAL A 52 7.14 7.17 11.96
C VAL A 52 5.95 8.13 12.14
N LEU A 53 5.73 9.05 11.21
CA LEU A 53 4.63 10.01 11.24
C LEU A 53 3.24 9.39 11.13
N THR A 54 3.12 8.17 10.59
CA THR A 54 1.86 7.45 10.43
C THR A 54 1.66 6.36 11.50
N THR A 55 2.53 6.32 12.52
CA THR A 55 2.39 5.36 13.62
C THR A 55 1.06 5.57 14.35
N GLY A 56 0.32 4.48 14.55
CA GLY A 56 -1.00 4.51 15.21
C GLY A 56 -2.18 4.81 14.28
N SER A 57 -1.94 5.32 13.05
CA SER A 57 -3.03 5.67 12.13
C SER A 57 -3.81 4.45 11.59
N SER A 58 -3.27 3.25 11.74
CA SER A 58 -3.89 2.00 11.27
C SER A 58 -5.25 1.74 11.93
N LYS A 59 -5.39 2.07 13.21
CA LYS A 59 -6.63 1.83 13.97
C LYS A 59 -7.75 2.76 13.49
N GLU A 60 -7.44 4.03 13.29
CA GLU A 60 -8.38 5.05 12.81
C GLU A 60 -8.82 4.80 11.36
N LEU A 61 -7.89 4.34 10.51
CA LEU A 61 -8.14 4.09 9.10
C LEU A 61 -8.74 2.70 8.80
N ASP A 62 -8.89 1.85 9.83
CA ASP A 62 -9.37 0.46 9.69
C ASP A 62 -8.60 -0.33 8.62
N ILE A 63 -7.26 -0.16 8.60
CA ILE A 63 -6.36 -0.87 7.69
C ILE A 63 -5.15 -1.42 8.44
N HIS A 64 -4.60 -2.52 7.92
CA HIS A 64 -3.42 -3.14 8.51
C HIS A 64 -2.22 -2.18 8.51
N SER A 65 -1.47 -2.12 9.62
CA SER A 65 -0.30 -1.25 9.76
C SER A 65 0.78 -1.49 8.70
N GLY A 66 0.96 -2.75 8.28
CA GLY A 66 1.87 -3.10 7.19
C GLY A 66 1.51 -2.45 5.85
N THR A 67 0.21 -2.23 5.59
CA THR A 67 -0.29 -1.56 4.39
C THR A 67 -0.02 -0.05 4.44
N VAL A 68 -0.18 0.58 5.60
CA VAL A 68 0.20 1.99 5.81
C VAL A 68 1.69 2.18 5.50
N ASN A 69 2.53 1.35 6.12
CA ASN A 69 3.98 1.44 5.95
C ASN A 69 4.42 1.22 4.49
N ALA A 70 3.85 0.21 3.84
CA ALA A 70 4.14 -0.06 2.43
C ALA A 70 3.67 1.09 1.52
N THR A 71 2.60 1.80 1.89
CA THR A 71 2.12 2.98 1.16
C THR A 71 3.11 4.14 1.27
N CYS A 72 3.61 4.42 2.48
CA CYS A 72 4.62 5.44 2.73
C CYS A 72 5.93 5.18 1.98
N GLU A 73 6.43 3.93 2.02
CA GLU A 73 7.60 3.49 1.27
C GLU A 73 7.38 3.63 -0.25
N GLN A 74 6.22 3.19 -0.74
CA GLN A 74 5.88 3.29 -2.15
C GLN A 74 5.73 4.75 -2.61
N TYR A 75 5.22 5.64 -1.76
CA TYR A 75 5.15 7.08 -2.04
C TYR A 75 6.57 7.66 -2.20
N ALA A 76 7.46 7.43 -1.23
CA ALA A 76 8.83 7.93 -1.27
C ALA A 76 9.60 7.41 -2.50
N LYS A 77 9.44 6.11 -2.82
CA LYS A 77 10.00 5.49 -4.02
C LYS A 77 9.43 6.13 -5.29
N SER A 78 8.11 6.27 -5.40
CA SER A 78 7.45 6.85 -6.57
C SER A 78 7.90 8.30 -6.80
N ARG A 79 7.98 9.10 -5.73
CA ARG A 79 8.47 10.47 -5.80
C ARG A 79 9.91 10.54 -6.31
N SER A 80 10.79 9.69 -5.76
CA SER A 80 12.19 9.61 -6.18
C SER A 80 12.33 9.19 -7.64
N GLN A 81 11.60 8.14 -8.07
CA GLN A 81 11.63 7.65 -9.44
C GLN A 81 11.22 8.72 -10.46
N HIS A 82 10.18 9.50 -10.13
CA HIS A 82 9.68 10.55 -11.03
C HIS A 82 10.43 11.88 -10.89
N ARG A 83 11.42 11.97 -9.97
CA ARG A 83 12.22 13.17 -9.71
C ARG A 83 11.37 14.43 -9.50
N ARG A 84 10.24 14.30 -8.81
CA ARG A 84 9.33 15.42 -8.54
C ARG A 84 9.43 15.88 -7.08
N PRO A 85 9.26 17.19 -6.79
CA PRO A 85 9.20 17.67 -5.42
C PRO A 85 8.02 17.07 -4.64
N TYR A 86 6.89 16.84 -5.30
CA TYR A 86 5.69 16.20 -4.77
C TYR A 86 4.90 15.52 -5.91
N LEU A 87 3.96 14.64 -5.57
CA LEU A 87 3.14 13.91 -6.54
C LEU A 87 1.75 14.56 -6.71
N ARG A 88 1.03 14.18 -7.77
CA ARG A 88 -0.32 14.71 -8.00
C ARG A 88 -1.26 14.24 -6.89
N TYR A 89 -1.98 15.20 -6.29
CA TYR A 89 -2.99 14.92 -5.27
C TYR A 89 -4.10 14.02 -5.82
N ARG A 90 -4.60 13.10 -5.00
CA ARG A 90 -5.63 12.13 -5.40
C ARG A 90 -6.96 12.47 -4.76
N GLY A 91 -7.89 12.98 -5.58
CA GLY A 91 -9.28 13.28 -5.17
C GLY A 91 -10.23 12.12 -5.45
N ARG A 92 -11.19 12.31 -6.37
CA ARG A 92 -12.26 11.32 -6.70
C ARG A 92 -11.76 9.96 -7.20
N LYS A 93 -10.54 9.88 -7.73
CA LYS A 93 -9.92 8.61 -8.19
C LYS A 93 -8.91 8.16 -7.14
N SER A 94 -9.20 7.04 -6.46
CA SER A 94 -8.23 6.38 -5.57
C SER A 94 -7.09 5.77 -6.37
N LEU A 95 -6.04 5.34 -5.67
CA LEU A 95 -4.86 4.71 -6.29
C LEU A 95 -5.20 3.42 -7.07
N GLY A 96 -6.32 2.77 -6.77
CA GLY A 96 -6.75 1.54 -7.45
C GLY A 96 -5.95 0.29 -7.07
N TRP A 97 -5.07 0.40 -6.08
CA TRP A 97 -4.30 -0.71 -5.51
C TRP A 97 -4.17 -0.54 -3.99
N VAL A 98 -3.87 -1.65 -3.31
CA VAL A 98 -3.59 -1.73 -1.88
C VAL A 98 -2.28 -2.50 -1.72
N PRO A 99 -1.22 -1.89 -1.16
CA PRO A 99 0.05 -2.58 -0.99
C PRO A 99 -0.02 -3.51 0.22
N LEU A 100 0.48 -4.73 0.05
CA LEU A 100 0.57 -5.74 1.10
C LEU A 100 2.05 -6.13 1.25
N LYS A 101 2.55 -6.20 2.49
CA LYS A 101 3.90 -6.73 2.74
C LYS A 101 3.82 -8.26 2.74
N GLY A 102 4.75 -8.92 2.04
CA GLY A 102 4.75 -10.38 1.86
C GLY A 102 4.68 -11.16 3.17
N ARG A 103 5.39 -10.69 4.21
CA ARG A 103 5.36 -11.30 5.55
C ARG A 103 3.97 -11.45 6.17
N ASP A 104 3.02 -10.60 5.78
CA ASP A 104 1.67 -10.56 6.33
C ASP A 104 0.67 -11.34 5.46
N LEU A 105 1.08 -11.80 4.27
CA LEU A 105 0.26 -12.51 3.30
C LEU A 105 0.51 -14.01 3.40
N LYS A 106 -0.52 -14.79 3.71
CA LYS A 106 -0.44 -16.26 3.81
C LYS A 106 -1.17 -16.92 2.65
N ARG A 107 -0.62 -18.01 2.13
CA ARG A 107 -1.28 -18.87 1.13
C ARG A 107 -2.19 -19.86 1.84
N GLU A 108 -3.43 -19.98 1.36
CA GLU A 108 -4.43 -20.93 1.86
C GLU A 108 -5.11 -21.59 0.65
N GLY A 109 -4.52 -22.67 0.14
CA GLY A 109 -4.96 -23.32 -1.11
C GLY A 109 -4.96 -22.33 -2.29
N ASP A 110 -6.14 -22.15 -2.90
CA ASP A 110 -6.40 -21.20 -4.00
C ASP A 110 -6.76 -19.78 -3.52
N ALA A 111 -6.47 -19.45 -2.27
CA ALA A 111 -6.77 -18.16 -1.67
C ALA A 111 -5.55 -17.57 -0.95
N PHE A 112 -5.64 -16.27 -0.69
CA PHE A 112 -4.68 -15.56 0.14
C PHE A 112 -5.35 -15.04 1.39
N ARG A 113 -4.76 -15.31 2.55
CA ARG A 113 -5.23 -14.81 3.84
C ARG A 113 -4.39 -13.60 4.26
N PHE A 114 -5.07 -12.50 4.58
CA PHE A 114 -4.45 -11.26 5.03
C PHE A 114 -5.35 -10.54 6.03
N ALA A 115 -4.79 -10.06 7.14
CA ALA A 115 -5.50 -9.33 8.19
C ALA A 115 -6.84 -10.00 8.60
N GLY A 116 -6.81 -11.32 8.81
CA GLY A 116 -7.99 -12.12 9.19
C GLY A 116 -8.98 -12.43 8.07
N ASN A 117 -8.80 -11.86 6.87
CA ASN A 117 -9.68 -12.04 5.72
C ASN A 117 -9.08 -13.02 4.71
N THR A 118 -9.92 -13.87 4.12
CA THR A 118 -9.51 -14.82 3.07
C THR A 118 -10.00 -14.34 1.70
N PHE A 119 -9.06 -13.92 0.86
CA PHE A 119 -9.29 -13.46 -0.51
C PHE A 119 -9.14 -14.63 -1.48
N ARG A 120 -10.27 -15.21 -1.90
CA ARG A 120 -10.28 -16.25 -2.96
C ARG A 120 -9.88 -15.64 -4.30
N VAL A 121 -9.08 -16.36 -5.08
CA VAL A 121 -8.65 -15.92 -6.41
C VAL A 121 -9.01 -16.94 -7.50
N PHE A 122 -8.96 -16.50 -8.76
CA PHE A 122 -8.91 -17.41 -9.90
C PHE A 122 -7.47 -17.93 -10.02
N ASN A 123 -7.23 -19.16 -9.60
CA ASN A 123 -5.91 -19.79 -9.68
C ASN A 123 -5.61 -20.24 -11.12
N SER A 124 -5.23 -19.29 -11.98
CA SER A 124 -4.92 -19.56 -13.39
C SER A 124 -3.52 -20.16 -13.60
N ARG A 125 -2.64 -20.10 -12.60
CA ARG A 125 -1.25 -20.57 -12.67
C ARG A 125 -0.79 -21.05 -11.30
N PRO A 126 -0.18 -22.24 -11.17
CA PRO A 126 0.33 -22.72 -9.90
C PRO A 126 1.44 -21.79 -9.40
N LEU A 127 1.40 -21.48 -8.11
CA LEU A 127 2.52 -20.85 -7.42
C LEU A 127 3.58 -21.90 -7.13
N PRO A 128 4.88 -21.55 -7.19
CA PRO A 128 5.95 -22.46 -6.76
C PRO A 128 5.71 -22.91 -5.32
N GLU A 129 6.17 -24.12 -5.00
CA GLU A 129 6.10 -24.64 -3.64
C GLU A 129 7.00 -23.83 -2.71
N GLY A 130 6.48 -23.47 -1.53
CA GLY A 130 7.21 -22.68 -0.53
C GLY A 130 6.35 -21.64 0.18
N LYS A 131 7.01 -20.90 1.09
CA LYS A 131 6.44 -19.72 1.74
C LYS A 131 6.56 -18.50 0.79
N ILE A 132 5.55 -17.64 0.82
CA ILE A 132 5.51 -16.35 0.09
C ILE A 132 6.30 -15.30 0.87
#